data_AF-A0AAV7I687-F1
#
_entry.id   AF-A0AAV7I687-F1
#
_cell.length_a   1.000
_cell.length_b   1.000
_cell.length_c   1.000
_cell.angle_alpha   90.00
_cell.angle_beta   90.00
_cell.angle_gamma   90.00
#
_symmetry.space_group_name_H-M   'P 1'
#
loop_
_entity.id
_entity.type
_entity.pdbx_description
1 polymer ?
#
loop_
_entity_poly.entity_id
_entity_poly.type
_entity_poly.pdbx_seq_one_letter_code
_entity_poly.pdbx_strand_id
1 'polypeptide(L)'
;MKYFALVFVGLLFTFSTGVLGEQEDCPLKKAIQASIEACKDTLTDESINLLKEDEGADNEEIRCFKACILKDSGIMEDGKIQVEKVKSALNEAVEKAEENKDKLEEMVKAIIEATEMCAEEAGKAENECEKAHLFIACLKDDENQE
;
A
#
# COMPACT_ATOMS: atom_id res chain seq x y z
N MET A 1 33.15 -30.29 36.44
CA MET A 1 32.12 -29.92 37.41
C MET A 1 31.65 -28.52 37.02
N LYS A 2 30.65 -28.39 36.16
CA LYS A 2 29.19 -28.42 36.44
C LYS A 2 28.77 -27.30 37.40
N TYR A 3 27.80 -26.52 36.92
CA TYR A 3 26.95 -25.53 37.62
C TYR A 3 27.46 -24.07 37.70
N PHE A 4 27.52 -23.41 36.54
CA PHE A 4 27.37 -21.94 36.44
C PHE A 4 26.09 -21.61 35.66
N ALA A 5 25.00 -22.28 36.00
CA ALA A 5 23.71 -22.07 35.38
C ALA A 5 22.65 -21.99 36.47
N LEU A 6 21.86 -20.92 36.38
CA LEU A 6 20.60 -20.64 37.07
C LEU A 6 20.72 -19.93 38.42
N VAL A 7 20.36 -18.65 38.40
CA VAL A 7 19.25 -18.02 39.16
C VAL A 7 19.66 -16.59 39.56
N PHE A 8 19.46 -15.67 38.61
CA PHE A 8 19.00 -14.28 38.80
C PHE A 8 18.43 -13.90 37.43
N VAL A 9 17.30 -14.50 37.03
CA VAL A 9 15.94 -13.98 37.31
C VAL A 9 15.87 -12.52 36.92
N GLY A 10 15.20 -12.32 35.80
CA GLY A 10 15.08 -11.04 35.12
C GLY A 10 14.40 -9.99 35.97
N LEU A 11 14.87 -8.75 35.81
CA LEU A 11 14.10 -7.56 36.12
C LEU A 11 14.69 -6.26 35.55
N LEU A 12 15.49 -6.30 34.47
CA LEU A 12 16.02 -5.08 33.85
C LEU A 12 16.16 -5.16 32.32
N PHE A 13 15.22 -5.83 31.65
CA PHE A 13 14.98 -5.64 30.21
C PHE A 13 13.57 -5.08 29.96
N THR A 14 13.18 -4.06 30.73
CA THR A 14 12.10 -3.15 30.37
C THR A 14 12.68 -1.93 29.64
N PHE A 15 13.46 -2.17 28.59
CA PHE A 15 13.84 -1.15 27.63
C PHE A 15 13.00 -1.37 26.38
N SER A 16 11.87 -0.65 26.36
CA SER A 16 11.20 -0.18 25.14
C SER A 16 11.08 -1.20 23.99
N THR A 17 10.08 -2.07 24.05
CA THR A 17 9.36 -2.47 22.83
C THR A 17 8.53 -1.26 22.38
N GLY A 18 9.24 -0.24 21.92
CA GLY A 18 8.70 0.88 21.18
C GLY A 18 9.48 0.96 19.89
N VAL A 19 9.30 -0.01 19.00
CA VAL A 19 9.62 0.07 17.58
C VAL A 19 8.64 -0.85 16.86
N LEU A 20 7.69 -0.21 16.19
CA LEU A 20 6.98 -0.64 14.99
C LEU A 20 6.45 -2.07 15.04
N GLY A 21 5.18 -2.20 15.45
CA GLY A 21 4.40 -3.39 15.13
C GLY A 21 4.55 -3.69 13.64
N GLU A 22 5.06 -4.87 13.35
CA GLU A 22 4.80 -5.58 12.11
C GLU A 22 3.28 -5.55 11.90
N GLN A 23 2.80 -4.62 11.08
CA GLN A 23 1.43 -4.62 10.57
C GLN A 23 1.35 -5.70 9.49
N GLU A 24 1.63 -6.95 9.89
CA GLU A 24 1.50 -8.13 9.06
C GLU A 24 0.03 -8.52 9.03
N ASP A 25 -0.68 -7.99 8.03
CA ASP A 25 -1.77 -8.65 7.29
C ASP A 25 -2.86 -7.69 6.79
N CYS A 26 -2.49 -6.55 6.21
CA CYS A 26 -3.44 -5.81 5.36
C CYS A 26 -3.70 -6.61 4.07
N PRO A 27 -4.93 -7.11 3.80
CA PRO A 27 -5.21 -7.90 2.60
C PRO A 27 -4.96 -7.11 1.32
N LEU A 28 -5.20 -5.79 1.35
CA LEU A 28 -4.96 -4.88 0.24
C LEU A 28 -3.47 -4.85 -0.15
N LYS A 29 -2.57 -4.79 0.84
CA LYS A 29 -1.12 -4.81 0.60
C LYS A 29 -0.67 -6.13 -0.03
N LYS A 30 -1.19 -7.26 0.45
CA LYS A 30 -0.91 -8.59 -0.12
C LYS A 30 -1.42 -8.70 -1.57
N ALA A 31 -2.60 -8.17 -1.84
CA ALA A 31 -3.17 -8.13 -3.19
C ALA A 31 -2.27 -7.32 -4.15
N ILE A 32 -1.88 -6.10 -3.77
CA ILE A 32 -0.97 -5.26 -4.57
C ILE A 32 0.36 -5.97 -4.84
N GLN A 33 0.95 -6.62 -3.83
CA GLN A 33 2.21 -7.36 -3.99
C GLN A 33 2.07 -8.54 -4.96
N ALA A 34 0.97 -9.29 -4.89
CA ALA A 34 0.70 -10.37 -5.84
C ALA A 34 0.52 -9.82 -7.27
N SER A 35 -0.17 -8.69 -7.41
CA SER A 35 -0.41 -8.03 -8.69
C SER A 35 0.85 -7.47 -9.33
N ILE A 36 1.84 -7.00 -8.56
CA ILE A 36 3.15 -6.60 -9.09
C ILE A 36 3.81 -7.77 -9.82
N GLU A 37 3.82 -8.95 -9.21
CA GLU A 37 4.41 -10.16 -9.81
C GLU A 37 3.63 -10.61 -11.04
N ALA A 38 2.30 -10.52 -11.01
CA ALA A 38 1.44 -10.88 -12.14
C ALA A 38 1.59 -9.92 -13.34
N CYS A 39 1.88 -8.64 -13.07
CA CYS A 39 1.94 -7.58 -14.08
C CYS A 39 3.36 -7.27 -14.58
N LYS A 40 4.42 -7.79 -13.96
CA LYS A 40 5.81 -7.41 -14.31
C LYS A 40 6.16 -7.67 -15.78
N ASP A 41 5.53 -8.66 -16.40
CA ASP A 41 5.75 -9.01 -17.81
C ASP A 41 5.19 -7.96 -18.78
N THR A 42 4.46 -6.96 -18.28
CA THR A 42 4.01 -5.79 -19.07
C THR A 42 5.10 -4.73 -19.26
N LEU A 43 6.21 -4.83 -18.53
CA LEU A 43 7.34 -3.90 -18.62
C LEU A 43 8.45 -4.47 -19.50
N THR A 44 9.10 -3.61 -20.27
CA THR A 44 10.39 -3.94 -20.89
C THR A 44 11.53 -3.88 -19.86
N ASP A 45 12.67 -4.50 -20.19
CA ASP A 45 13.89 -4.39 -19.39
C ASP A 45 14.33 -2.93 -19.17
N GLU A 46 14.09 -2.07 -20.16
CA GLU A 46 14.37 -0.63 -20.08
C GLU A 46 13.51 0.03 -19.00
N SER A 47 12.19 -0.17 -19.06
CA SER A 47 11.25 0.37 -18.07
C SER A 47 11.48 -0.21 -16.66
N ILE A 48 11.87 -1.49 -16.56
CA ILE A 48 12.27 -2.10 -15.29
C ILE A 48 13.52 -1.42 -14.72
N ASN A 49 14.54 -1.19 -15.55
CA ASN A 49 15.76 -0.53 -15.10
C ASN A 49 15.50 0.92 -14.68
N LEU A 50 14.64 1.62 -15.43
CA LEU A 50 14.23 2.96 -15.09
C LEU A 50 13.54 3.02 -13.71
N LEU A 51 12.61 2.10 -13.43
CA LEU A 51 11.96 1.99 -12.11
C LEU A 51 12.92 1.59 -10.96
N LYS A 52 14.02 0.88 -11.26
CA LYS A 52 15.06 0.56 -10.26
C LYS A 52 15.93 1.77 -9.93
N GLU A 53 16.16 2.64 -10.89
CA GLU A 53 16.95 3.87 -10.71
C GLU A 53 16.12 4.97 -10.06
N ASP A 54 14.84 5.09 -10.44
CA ASP A 54 13.89 6.06 -9.93
C ASP A 54 12.48 5.46 -9.82
N GLU A 55 12.00 5.27 -8.58
CA GLU A 55 10.65 4.79 -8.31
C GLU A 55 9.54 5.77 -8.73
N GLY A 56 9.90 7.03 -8.98
CA GLY A 56 9.06 8.09 -9.52
C GLY A 56 9.06 8.15 -11.04
N ALA A 57 9.86 7.32 -11.71
CA ALA A 57 9.98 7.35 -13.16
C ALA A 57 8.65 7.14 -13.87
N ASP A 58 8.55 7.74 -15.05
CA ASP A 58 7.32 7.77 -15.82
C ASP A 58 7.58 7.61 -17.31
N ASN A 59 6.87 6.65 -17.90
CA ASN A 59 6.72 6.43 -19.33
C ASN A 59 5.42 5.65 -19.56
N GLU A 60 5.00 5.47 -20.82
CA GLU A 60 3.73 4.81 -21.14
C GLU A 60 3.63 3.38 -20.57
N GLU A 61 4.69 2.58 -20.66
CA GLU A 61 4.71 1.21 -20.12
C GLU A 61 4.54 1.18 -18.60
N ILE A 62 5.22 2.08 -17.89
CA ILE A 62 5.11 2.21 -16.42
C ILE A 62 3.68 2.63 -16.02
N ARG A 63 3.06 3.54 -16.78
CA ARG A 63 1.66 3.94 -16.55
C ARG A 63 0.71 2.76 -16.75
N CYS A 64 0.92 1.96 -17.79
CA CYS A 64 0.08 0.78 -18.03
C CYS A 64 0.36 -0.37 -17.07
N PHE A 65 1.59 -0.53 -16.60
CA PHE A 65 1.94 -1.44 -15.51
C PHE A 65 1.20 -1.07 -14.21
N LYS A 66 1.17 0.22 -13.87
CA LYS A 66 0.35 0.73 -12.75
C LYS A 66 -1.13 0.38 -12.93
N ALA A 67 -1.69 0.55 -14.13
CA ALA A 67 -3.08 0.15 -14.41
C ALA A 67 -3.29 -1.36 -14.30
N CYS A 68 -2.34 -2.18 -14.75
CA CYS A 68 -2.39 -3.64 -14.58
C CYS A 68 -2.48 -4.00 -13.10
N ILE A 69 -1.62 -3.43 -12.25
CA ILE A 69 -1.62 -3.68 -10.80
C ILE A 69 -2.97 -3.31 -10.19
N LEU A 70 -3.50 -2.13 -10.50
CA LEU A 70 -4.78 -1.68 -9.94
C LEU A 70 -5.94 -2.57 -10.40
N LYS A 71 -5.91 -3.06 -11.65
CA LYS A 71 -6.93 -3.98 -12.16
C LYS A 71 -6.86 -5.36 -11.52
N ASP A 72 -5.67 -5.96 -11.49
CA ASP A 72 -5.47 -7.30 -10.94
C ASP A 72 -5.77 -7.35 -9.42
N SER A 73 -5.43 -6.29 -8.69
CA SER A 73 -5.76 -6.15 -7.27
C SER A 73 -7.24 -5.83 -6.98
N GLY A 74 -8.04 -5.55 -8.02
CA GLY A 74 -9.47 -5.21 -7.91
C GLY A 74 -9.75 -3.76 -7.50
N ILE A 75 -8.72 -2.91 -7.42
CA ILE A 75 -8.83 -1.47 -7.13
C ILE A 75 -9.38 -0.72 -8.35
N MET A 76 -9.12 -1.19 -9.57
CA MET A 76 -9.64 -0.62 -10.80
C MET A 76 -10.46 -1.66 -11.56
N GLU A 77 -11.63 -1.26 -12.06
CA GLU A 77 -12.48 -2.07 -12.92
C GLU A 77 -13.13 -1.15 -13.96
N ASP A 78 -13.16 -1.59 -15.23
CA ASP A 78 -13.67 -0.80 -16.36
C ASP A 78 -13.14 0.65 -16.41
N GLY A 79 -11.84 0.81 -16.10
CA GLY A 79 -11.16 2.10 -16.13
C GLY A 79 -11.57 3.07 -15.02
N LYS A 80 -12.18 2.55 -13.95
CA LYS A 80 -12.63 3.33 -12.79
C LYS A 80 -12.07 2.75 -11.50
N ILE A 81 -11.60 3.64 -10.63
CA ILE A 81 -11.19 3.28 -9.27
C ILE A 81 -12.42 2.88 -8.46
N GLN A 82 -12.34 1.72 -7.82
CA GLN A 82 -13.39 1.08 -7.03
C GLN A 82 -13.28 1.52 -5.56
N VAL A 83 -13.53 2.81 -5.32
CA VAL A 83 -13.39 3.45 -4.00
C VAL A 83 -14.12 2.67 -2.90
N GLU A 84 -15.37 2.25 -3.16
CA GLU A 84 -16.16 1.49 -2.18
C GLU A 84 -15.55 0.12 -1.84
N LYS A 85 -14.87 -0.53 -2.79
CA LYS A 85 -14.17 -1.81 -2.52
C LYS A 85 -12.96 -1.57 -1.61
N VAL A 86 -12.19 -0.52 -1.88
CA VAL A 86 -11.04 -0.12 -1.04
C VAL A 86 -11.52 0.22 0.37
N LYS A 87 -12.55 1.05 0.49
CA LYS A 87 -13.19 1.44 1.76
C LYS A 87 -13.68 0.23 2.55
N SER A 88 -14.36 -0.71 1.90
CA SER A 88 -14.82 -1.93 2.55
C SER A 88 -13.65 -2.77 3.09
N ALA A 89 -12.58 -2.94 2.29
CA ALA A 89 -11.41 -3.73 2.69
C ALA A 89 -10.66 -3.09 3.88
N LEU A 90 -10.54 -1.76 3.89
CA LEU A 90 -9.89 -1.03 4.98
C LEU A 90 -10.74 -1.05 6.26
N ASN A 91 -12.06 -0.87 6.16
CA ASN A 91 -12.95 -0.95 7.32
C ASN A 91 -12.98 -2.37 7.91
N GLU A 92 -12.96 -3.41 7.09
CA GLU A 92 -12.85 -4.79 7.58
C GLU A 92 -11.54 -5.01 8.35
N ALA A 93 -10.44 -4.37 7.93
CA ALA A 93 -9.18 -4.40 8.68
C ALA A 93 -9.29 -3.69 10.05
N VAL A 94 -10.00 -2.56 10.12
CA VAL A 94 -10.30 -1.85 11.39
C VAL A 94 -11.16 -2.71 12.31
N GLU A 95 -12.17 -3.39 11.78
CA GLU A 95 -13.07 -4.25 12.54
C GLU A 95 -12.34 -5.45 13.17
N LYS A 96 -11.36 -6.01 12.46
CA LYS A 96 -10.55 -7.14 12.92
C LYS A 96 -9.38 -6.76 13.82
N ALA A 97 -9.06 -5.47 13.94
CA ALA A 97 -7.95 -5.03 14.76
C ALA A 97 -8.27 -5.17 16.26
N GLU A 98 -7.43 -5.93 16.96
CA GLU A 98 -7.56 -6.14 18.42
C GLU A 98 -6.86 -5.02 19.21
N GLU A 99 -5.86 -4.36 18.62
CA GLU A 99 -5.06 -3.31 19.23
C GLU A 99 -5.00 -2.06 18.35
N ASN A 100 -4.80 -0.89 18.98
CA ASN A 100 -4.63 0.40 18.30
C ASN A 100 -5.78 0.78 17.36
N LYS A 101 -7.00 0.30 17.62
CA LYS A 101 -8.16 0.50 16.75
C LYS A 101 -8.43 1.97 16.43
N ASP A 102 -8.41 2.85 17.42
CA ASP A 102 -8.67 4.29 17.21
C ASP A 102 -7.65 4.92 16.24
N LYS A 103 -6.36 4.57 16.40
CA LYS A 103 -5.29 5.04 15.51
C LYS A 103 -5.44 4.46 14.11
N LEU A 104 -5.81 3.19 14.01
CA LEU A 104 -6.06 2.52 12.73
C LEU A 104 -7.28 3.13 12.02
N GLU A 105 -8.34 3.45 12.75
CA GLU A 105 -9.55 4.07 12.23
C GLU A 105 -9.28 5.48 11.70
N GLU A 106 -8.48 6.28 12.40
CA GLU A 106 -8.01 7.59 11.93
C GLU A 106 -7.18 7.47 10.64
N MET A 107 -6.22 6.54 10.62
CA MET A 107 -5.40 6.27 9.44
C MET A 107 -6.23 5.80 8.24
N VAL A 108 -7.18 4.88 8.46
CA VAL A 108 -8.06 4.37 7.41
C VAL A 108 -8.97 5.47 6.88
N LYS A 109 -9.48 6.35 7.74
CA LYS A 109 -10.26 7.51 7.31
C LYS A 109 -9.44 8.42 6.38
N ALA A 110 -8.20 8.74 6.73
CA ALA A 110 -7.31 9.54 5.87
C ALA A 110 -7.08 8.86 4.52
N ILE A 111 -6.79 7.55 4.50
CA ILE A 111 -6.59 6.79 3.25
C ILE A 111 -7.85 6.80 2.38
N ILE A 112 -9.05 6.67 2.97
CA ILE A 112 -10.32 6.71 2.22
C ILE A 112 -10.54 8.10 1.62
N GLU A 113 -10.32 9.17 2.38
CA GLU A 113 -10.47 10.55 1.90
C GLU A 113 -9.50 10.85 0.75
N ALA A 114 -8.23 10.45 0.88
CA ALA A 114 -7.23 10.55 -0.20
C ALA A 114 -7.64 9.71 -1.42
N THR A 115 -8.14 8.48 -1.22
CA THR A 115 -8.62 7.61 -2.30
C THR A 115 -9.79 8.23 -3.06
N GLU A 116 -10.76 8.82 -2.36
CA GLU A 116 -11.92 9.50 -2.95
C GLU A 116 -11.46 10.69 -3.81
N MET A 117 -10.63 11.56 -3.25
CA MET A 117 -10.09 12.75 -3.93
C MET A 117 -9.26 12.38 -5.17
N CYS A 118 -8.32 11.45 -5.01
CA CYS A 118 -7.43 11.04 -6.09
C CYS A 118 -8.17 10.27 -7.18
N ALA A 119 -9.21 9.50 -6.84
CA ALA A 119 -10.04 8.82 -7.82
C ALA A 119 -10.85 9.81 -8.67
N GLU A 120 -11.37 10.88 -8.07
CA GLU A 120 -12.07 11.95 -8.79
C GLU A 120 -11.14 12.67 -9.78
N GLU A 121 -9.94 13.07 -9.33
CA GLU A 121 -8.97 13.75 -10.18
C GLU A 121 -8.49 12.86 -11.32
N ALA A 122 -8.09 11.62 -11.00
CA ALA A 122 -7.65 10.65 -11.99
C ALA A 122 -8.76 10.35 -13.01
N GLY A 123 -10.03 10.32 -12.60
CA GLY A 123 -11.18 10.04 -13.46
C GLY A 123 -11.31 10.96 -14.68
N LYS A 124 -10.64 12.12 -14.68
CA LYS A 124 -10.61 13.09 -15.78
C LYS A 124 -9.71 12.69 -16.94
N ALA A 125 -8.76 11.77 -16.73
CA ALA A 125 -7.88 11.30 -17.79
C ALA A 125 -8.60 10.44 -18.83
N GLU A 126 -8.04 10.40 -20.04
CA GLU A 126 -8.70 9.78 -21.19
C GLU A 126 -8.64 8.25 -21.15
N ASN A 127 -7.50 7.70 -20.71
CA ASN A 127 -7.23 6.26 -20.76
C ASN A 127 -6.85 5.70 -19.38
N GLU A 128 -7.00 4.40 -19.22
CA GLU A 128 -6.83 3.71 -17.94
C GLU A 128 -5.40 3.74 -17.40
N CYS A 129 -4.40 3.76 -18.27
CA CYS A 129 -2.98 3.87 -17.87
C CYS A 129 -2.69 5.23 -17.24
N GLU A 130 -3.18 6.30 -17.88
CA GLU A 130 -3.06 7.66 -17.36
C GLU A 130 -3.86 7.85 -16.06
N LYS A 131 -5.08 7.31 -15.99
CA LYS A 131 -5.88 7.30 -14.75
C LYS A 131 -5.12 6.63 -13.61
N ALA A 132 -4.55 5.44 -13.85
CA ALA A 132 -3.79 4.73 -12.83
C ALA A 132 -2.55 5.49 -12.37
N HIS A 133 -1.84 6.11 -13.32
CA HIS A 133 -0.68 6.94 -13.00
C HIS A 133 -1.05 8.15 -12.14
N LEU A 134 -2.05 8.92 -12.55
CA LEU A 134 -2.51 10.11 -11.81
C LEU A 134 -3.04 9.76 -10.43
N PHE A 135 -3.78 8.65 -10.32
CA PHE A 135 -4.27 8.15 -9.04
C PHE A 135 -3.12 7.86 -8.07
N ILE A 136 -2.11 7.12 -8.50
CA ILE A 136 -0.95 6.77 -7.67
C ILE A 136 -0.09 8.02 -7.35
N ALA A 137 0.10 8.92 -8.32
CA ALA A 137 0.85 10.16 -8.09
C ALA A 137 0.16 11.03 -7.03
N CYS A 138 -1.16 11.18 -7.12
CA CYS A 138 -1.95 11.93 -6.15
C CYS A 138 -1.85 11.35 -4.74
N LEU A 139 -1.93 10.02 -4.58
CA LEU A 139 -1.76 9.38 -3.26
C LEU A 139 -0.37 9.63 -2.66
N LYS A 140 0.68 9.61 -3.47
CA LYS A 140 2.05 9.92 -3.02
C LYS A 140 2.22 11.38 -2.61
N ASP A 141 1.53 12.30 -3.28
CA ASP A 141 1.58 13.73 -2.94
C ASP A 141 0.83 14.05 -1.65
N ASP A 142 -0.21 13.28 -1.30
CA ASP A 142 -0.93 13.38 -0.02
C ASP A 142 -0.08 12.87 1.16
N GLU A 143 0.69 11.79 0.95
CA GLU A 143 1.63 11.26 1.95
C GLU A 143 2.80 12.21 2.28
N ASN A 144 3.11 13.18 1.40
CA ASN A 144 4.22 14.13 1.57
C ASN A 144 3.81 15.50 2.16
N GLN A 145 2.54 15.66 2.59
CA GLN A 145 2.03 16.91 3.20
C GLN A 145 2.05 16.90 4.75
N GLU A 146 2.94 16.12 5.37
CA GLU A 146 3.28 16.25 6.81
C GLU A 146 4.19 17.45 7.12
#